data_AF-A0A7Y3U880-F1
#
_entry.id   AF-A0A7Y3U880-F1
#
_cell.length_a   1.000
_cell.length_b   1.000
_cell.length_c   1.000
_cell.angle_alpha   90.00
_cell.angle_beta   90.00
_cell.angle_gamma   90.00
#
_symmetry.space_group_name_H-M   'P 1'
#
loop_
_entity.id
_entity.type
_entity.pdbx_description
1 polymer ?
#
loop_
_entity_poly.entity_id
_entity_poly.type
_entity_poly.pdbx_seq_one_letter_code
_entity_poly.pdbx_strand_id
1 'polypeptide(L)' 'MVYIIIELLESGLTPDDIIRDYYPQITKDDIKQCLHYVASLIKDQEYIPFKEAAQH' A
#
# COMPACT_ATOMS: atom_id res chain seq x y z
N MET A 1 0.62 10.74 -0.94
CA MET A 1 -0.23 10.44 -2.12
C MET A 1 -0.45 8.94 -2.30
N VAL A 2 0.56 8.08 -2.08
CA VAL A 2 0.43 6.59 -2.13
C VAL A 2 -0.73 6.06 -1.27
N TYR A 3 -0.91 6.56 -0.04
CA TYR A 3 -1.95 6.08 0.87
C TYR A 3 -3.39 6.26 0.33
N ILE A 4 -3.65 7.27 -0.51
CA ILE A 4 -4.99 7.54 -1.06
C ILE A 4 -5.41 6.41 -2.00
N ILE A 5 -4.47 5.87 -2.78
CA ILE A 5 -4.74 4.70 -3.63
C ILE A 5 -5.16 3.50 -2.78
N ILE A 6 -4.60 3.35 -1.58
CA ILE A 6 -4.97 2.29 -0.65
C ILE A 6 -6.37 2.50 -0.07
N GLU A 7 -6.71 3.71 0.35
CA GLU A 7 -8.06 4.05 0.85
C GLU A 7 -9.14 3.84 -0.22
N LEU A 8 -8.86 4.19 -1.47
CA LEU A 8 -9.79 3.96 -2.58
C LEU A 8 -9.99 2.46 -2.84
N LEU A 9 -8.92 1.68 -2.82
CA LEU A 9 -9.02 0.21 -2.94
C LEU A 9 -9.78 -0.41 -1.75
N GLU A 10 -9.53 0.07 -0.52
CA GLU A 10 -10.24 -0.35 0.69
C GLU A 10 -11.75 -0.06 0.60
N SER A 11 -12.13 1.06 -0.01
CA SER A 11 -13.54 1.42 -0.25
C SER A 11 -14.25 0.52 -1.28
N GLY A 12 -13.54 -0.42 -1.90
CA GLY A 12 -14.09 -1.38 -2.87
C GLY A 12 -13.95 -0.95 -4.34
N LEU A 13 -13.27 0.16 -4.62
CA LEU A 13 -13.02 0.60 -6.00
C LEU A 13 -11.98 -0.31 -6.68
N THR A 14 -12.19 -0.59 -7.96
CA THR A 14 -11.22 -1.33 -8.76
C THR A 14 -10.12 -0.40 -9.28
N PRO A 15 -8.94 -0.94 -9.68
CA PRO A 15 -7.92 -0.14 -10.37
C PRO A 15 -8.45 0.61 -11.60
N ASP A 16 -9.41 0.03 -12.32
CA ASP A 16 -10.04 0.67 -13.47
C ASP A 16 -10.90 1.87 -13.06
N ASP A 17 -11.64 1.78 -11.96
CA ASP A 17 -12.43 2.90 -11.43
C ASP A 17 -11.51 4.03 -10.92
N ILE A 18 -10.42 3.67 -10.24
CA ILE A 18 -9.44 4.64 -9.74
C ILE A 18 -8.79 5.43 -10.87
N ILE A 19 -8.39 4.75 -11.95
CA ILE A 19 -7.80 5.39 -13.13
C ILE A 19 -8.84 6.27 -13.83
N ARG A 20 -10.05 5.74 -14.06
CA ARG A 20 -11.09 6.44 -14.81
C ARG A 20 -11.59 7.69 -14.09
N ASP A 21 -11.88 7.58 -12.79
CA ASP A 21 -12.68 8.58 -12.07
C ASP A 21 -11.83 9.53 -11.20
N TYR A 22 -10.58 9.15 -10.86
CA TYR A 22 -9.75 9.91 -9.91
C TYR A 22 -8.38 10.30 -10.49
N TYR A 23 -7.71 9.37 -11.18
CA TYR A 23 -6.32 9.56 -11.62
C TYR A 23 -6.11 9.10 -13.07
N PRO A 24 -6.68 9.79 -14.08
CA PRO A 24 -6.59 9.39 -15.49
C PRO A 24 -5.16 9.40 -16.05
N GLN A 25 -4.23 10.07 -15.36
CA GLN A 25 -2.82 10.15 -15.72
C GLN A 25 -1.97 8.95 -15.25
N ILE A 26 -2.51 8.06 -14.42
CA ILE A 26 -1.77 6.88 -13.93
C ILE A 26 -2.21 5.61 -14.65
N THR A 27 -1.35 4.63 -14.64
CA THR A 27 -1.56 3.32 -15.24
C THR A 27 -1.81 2.26 -14.16
N LYS A 28 -2.26 1.08 -14.59
CA LYS A 28 -2.35 -0.09 -13.72
C LYS A 28 -0.99 -0.48 -13.14
N ASP A 29 0.09 -0.21 -13.86
CA ASP A 29 1.44 -0.48 -13.35
C ASP A 29 1.80 0.46 -12.20
N ASP A 30 1.44 1.74 -12.28
CA ASP A 30 1.64 2.69 -11.17
C ASP A 30 0.90 2.25 -9.89
N ILE A 31 -0.32 1.73 -10.02
CA ILE A 31 -1.07 1.15 -8.89
C ILE A 31 -0.36 -0.08 -8.34
N LYS A 32 0.20 -0.93 -9.20
CA LYS A 32 0.98 -2.10 -8.77
C LYS A 32 2.27 -1.69 -8.05
N GLN A 33 3.01 -0.71 -8.56
CA GLN A 33 4.20 -0.16 -7.90
C GLN A 33 3.85 0.46 -6.54
N CYS A 34 2.71 1.15 -6.45
CA CYS A 34 2.17 1.69 -5.20
C CYS A 34 1.96 0.58 -4.16
N LEU A 35 1.28 -0.52 -4.54
CA LEU A 35 1.07 -1.67 -3.65
C LEU A 35 2.39 -2.35 -3.24
N HIS A 36 3.33 -2.51 -4.18
CA HIS A 36 4.65 -3.05 -3.87
C HIS A 36 5.42 -2.17 -2.87
N TYR A 37 5.36 -0.85 -3.04
CA TYR A 37 5.98 0.09 -2.12
C TYR A 37 5.36 -0.01 -0.72
N VAL A 38 4.03 -0.05 -0.61
CA VAL A 38 3.34 -0.21 0.67
C VAL A 38 3.70 -1.54 1.34
N ALA A 39 3.72 -2.64 0.58
CA ALA A 39 4.13 -3.95 1.10
C ALA A 39 5.58 -3.97 1.58
N SER A 40 6.50 -3.33 0.83
CA SER A 40 7.91 -3.21 1.25
C SER A 40 8.03 -2.39 2.52
N LEU A 41 7.31 -1.27 2.62
CA LEU A 41 7.36 -0.40 3.79
C LEU A 41 6.85 -1.11 5.05
N ILE A 42 5.77 -1.89 4.96
CA ILE A 42 5.25 -2.69 6.08
C ILE A 42 6.26 -3.78 6.47
N LYS A 43 6.82 -4.49 5.48
CA LYS A 43 7.82 -5.54 5.72
C LYS A 43 9.08 -4.99 6.39
N ASP A 44 9.55 -3.83 5.96
CA ASP A 44 10.72 -3.16 6.54
C ASP A 44 10.41 -2.54 7.91
N GLN A 45 9.14 -2.25 8.20
CA GLN A 45 8.65 -1.82 9.52
C GLN A 45 8.25 -2.98 10.45
N GLU A 46 8.43 -4.23 10.03
CA GLU A 46 8.42 -5.40 10.92
C GLU A 46 9.71 -5.41 11.79
N TYR A 47 9.96 -4.30 12.48
CA TYR A 47 10.90 -4.23 13.57
C TYR A 47 10.25 -4.91 14.76
N ILE A 48 10.44 -6.22 14.90
CA ILE A 48 10.17 -6.90 16.18
C ILE A 48 11.15 -6.27 17.18
N PRO A 49 10.69 -5.46 18.16
CA PRO A 49 11.60 -4.94 19.16
C PRO A 49 12.16 -6.17 19.89
N PHE A 50 13.47 -6.36 19.89
CA PHE A 50 14.16 -7.47 20.56
C PHE A 50 13.96 -7.47 22.10
N LYS A 51 13.07 -6.62 22.63
CA LYS A 51 12.90 -6.36 24.04
C LYS A 51 11.78 -7.18 24.66
N GLU A 52 11.65 -8.45 24.29
CA GLU A 52 10.75 -9.40 24.99
C GLU A 52 11.09 -10.88 24.77
N ALA A 53 12.28 -11.23 24.24
CA ALA A 53 12.68 -12.63 24.02
C ALA A 53 13.75 -13.16 25.00
N ALA A 54 14.13 -12.41 26.04
CA ALA A 54 15.22 -12.78 26.95
C ALA A 54 14.88 -12.69 28.45
N GLN A 55 13.61 -12.87 28.81
CA GLN A 55 13.22 -13.05 30.22
C GLN A 55 12.07 -14.06 30.34
N HIS A 56 12.36 -15.35 30.16
CA HIS A 56 11.71 -16.46 30.86
C HIS A 56 12.62 -17.69 30.88
#